data_AF-A0A380ZWI0-F1
#
_entry.id   AF-A0A380ZWI0-F1
#
_cell.length_a   1.000
_cell.length_b   1.000
_cell.length_c   1.000
_cell.angle_alpha   90.00
_cell.angle_beta   90.00
_cell.angle_gamma   90.00
#
_symmetry.space_group_name_H-M   'P 1'
#
loop_
_entity.id
_entity.type
_entity.pdbx_description
1 polymer ?
#
loop_
_entity_poly.entity_id
_entity_poly.type
_entity_poly.pdbx_seq_one_letter_code
_entity_poly.pdbx_strand_id
1 'polypeptide(L)'
;MNIHLEIPTQLQTVLQQIDEMPLYLAELPVEEHPKLPQFNRFIQVKGIEAKGDYEFVHFLYAQILKDKETGEVINIPLPTPDWVVNGETWSYFRGQDGEPVELPIKDEYRQNNEENEAPTTDKVKVPSYRYMLWLMKYQNAKFLELIQNYTKDFVRAKIEELNAL
;
A
#
# COMPACT_ATOMS: atom_id res chain seq x y z
N MET A 1 -34.78 -0.72 -7.28
CA MET A 1 -34.77 -0.27 -5.87
C MET A 1 -35.41 1.13 -5.82
N ASN A 2 -36.05 1.53 -4.71
CA ASN A 2 -36.65 2.88 -4.48
C ASN A 2 -37.74 3.40 -5.44
N ILE A 3 -38.38 2.53 -6.23
CA ILE A 3 -39.43 2.92 -7.21
C ILE A 3 -40.68 3.58 -6.62
N HIS A 4 -40.84 3.55 -5.30
CA HIS A 4 -41.98 4.08 -4.55
C HIS A 4 -41.73 5.48 -3.96
N LEU A 5 -40.54 6.06 -4.16
CA LEU A 5 -40.15 7.35 -3.61
C LEU A 5 -40.07 8.40 -4.71
N GLU A 6 -40.56 9.61 -4.43
CA GLU A 6 -40.24 10.79 -5.23
C GLU A 6 -38.85 11.31 -4.83
N ILE A 7 -37.83 10.90 -5.58
CA ILE A 7 -36.42 11.23 -5.28
C ILE A 7 -36.06 12.57 -5.93
N PRO A 8 -35.64 13.60 -5.16
CA PRO A 8 -35.18 14.87 -5.73
C PRO A 8 -33.99 14.68 -6.67
N THR A 9 -33.88 15.49 -7.72
CA THR A 9 -32.80 15.40 -8.74
C THR A 9 -31.40 15.39 -8.13
N GLN A 10 -31.17 16.19 -7.08
CA GLN A 10 -29.90 16.24 -6.36
C GLN A 10 -29.51 14.87 -5.80
N LEU A 11 -30.47 14.13 -5.26
CA LEU A 11 -30.24 12.79 -4.71
C LEU A 11 -30.15 11.73 -5.82
N GLN A 12 -30.80 11.92 -6.97
CA GLN A 12 -30.64 11.03 -8.13
C GLN A 12 -29.19 11.02 -8.64
N THR A 13 -28.54 12.19 -8.70
CA THR A 13 -27.12 12.27 -9.08
C THR A 13 -26.23 11.51 -8.10
N VAL A 14 -26.48 11.61 -6.79
CA VAL A 14 -25.73 10.86 -5.77
C VAL A 14 -25.96 9.35 -5.93
N LEU A 15 -27.19 8.91 -6.18
CA LEU A 15 -27.49 7.49 -6.38
C LEU A 15 -26.79 6.95 -7.64
N GLN A 16 -26.77 7.72 -8.73
CA GLN A 16 -26.03 7.34 -9.93
C GLN A 16 -24.54 7.19 -9.65
N GLN A 17 -23.94 8.13 -8.88
CA GLN A 17 -22.54 8.01 -8.47
C GLN A 17 -22.26 6.77 -7.61
N ILE A 18 -23.22 6.37 -6.76
CA ILE A 18 -23.11 5.14 -5.97
C ILE A 18 -23.17 3.90 -6.88
N ASP A 19 -24.10 3.88 -7.85
CA ASP A 19 -24.27 2.76 -8.78
C ASP A 19 -23.07 2.62 -9.73
N GLU A 20 -22.45 3.72 -10.13
CA GLU A 20 -21.25 3.77 -10.97
C GLU A 20 -19.95 3.64 -10.17
N MET A 21 -20.02 3.50 -8.84
CA MET A 21 -18.85 3.47 -7.99
C MET A 21 -17.96 2.27 -8.33
N PRO A 22 -16.67 2.48 -8.61
CA PRO A 22 -15.77 1.38 -8.92
C PRO A 22 -15.62 0.38 -7.76
N LEU A 23 -15.50 -0.90 -8.12
CA LEU A 23 -15.34 -2.00 -7.16
C LEU A 23 -13.87 -2.20 -6.77
N TYR A 24 -13.31 -1.19 -6.10
CA TYR A 24 -12.00 -1.26 -5.45
C TYR A 24 -11.95 -0.35 -4.22
N LEU A 25 -11.14 -0.72 -3.23
CA LEU A 25 -10.97 0.01 -1.98
C LEU A 25 -10.05 1.23 -2.14
N ALA A 26 -9.00 1.09 -2.94
CA ALA A 26 -8.04 2.14 -3.20
C ALA A 26 -7.38 1.94 -4.58
N GLU A 27 -6.99 3.04 -5.19
CA GLU A 27 -6.12 3.06 -6.37
C GLU A 27 -4.91 3.92 -6.03
N LEU A 28 -3.72 3.31 -6.04
CA LEU A 28 -2.50 3.94 -5.57
C LEU A 28 -1.47 4.01 -6.68
N PRO A 29 -0.96 5.21 -7.01
CA PRO A 29 0.06 5.34 -8.03
C PRO A 29 1.35 4.67 -7.56
N VAL A 30 2.03 4.03 -8.49
CA VAL A 30 3.36 3.45 -8.28
C VAL A 30 4.28 3.86 -9.43
N GLU A 31 5.57 3.62 -9.27
CA GLU A 31 6.56 3.91 -10.30
C GLU A 31 6.21 3.21 -11.63
N GLU A 32 6.51 3.90 -12.73
CA GLU A 32 6.25 3.42 -14.08
C GLU A 32 6.88 2.05 -14.31
N HIS A 33 6.21 1.22 -15.11
CA HIS A 33 6.78 -0.07 -15.46
C HIS A 33 7.99 0.14 -16.39
N PRO A 34 9.17 -0.47 -16.10
CA PRO A 34 10.40 -0.18 -16.85
C PRO A 34 10.32 -0.53 -18.34
N LYS A 35 9.53 -1.56 -18.70
CA LYS A 35 9.29 -1.98 -20.09
C LYS A 35 8.07 -1.31 -20.75
N LEU A 36 7.24 -0.59 -19.99
CA LEU A 36 6.00 0.02 -20.49
C LEU A 36 5.87 1.49 -20.02
N PRO A 37 6.86 2.35 -20.28
CA PRO A 37 6.93 3.72 -19.76
C PRO A 37 5.86 4.66 -20.34
N GLN A 38 5.17 4.26 -21.40
CA GLN A 38 4.07 5.03 -22.00
C GLN A 38 2.80 5.04 -21.12
N PHE A 39 2.73 4.21 -20.08
CA PHE A 39 1.56 4.07 -19.22
C PHE A 39 1.83 4.55 -17.79
N ASN A 40 0.82 5.16 -17.18
CA ASN A 40 0.77 5.35 -15.74
C ASN A 40 0.41 4.02 -15.07
N ARG A 41 1.06 3.70 -13.95
CA ARG A 41 0.86 2.43 -13.26
C ARG A 41 0.27 2.64 -11.88
N PHE A 42 -0.68 1.77 -11.52
CA PHE A 42 -1.33 1.81 -10.23
C PHE A 42 -1.46 0.40 -9.64
N ILE A 43 -1.47 0.36 -8.31
CA ILE A 43 -1.95 -0.78 -7.53
C ILE A 43 -3.40 -0.49 -7.14
N GLN A 44 -4.32 -1.33 -7.62
CA GLN A 44 -5.73 -1.23 -7.31
C GLN A 44 -6.10 -2.30 -6.28
N VAL A 45 -6.29 -1.88 -5.03
CA VAL A 45 -6.64 -2.77 -3.93
C VAL A 45 -8.12 -3.14 -4.03
N LYS A 46 -8.40 -4.41 -4.28
CA LYS A 46 -9.74 -4.96 -4.49
C LYS A 46 -10.42 -5.40 -3.20
N GLY A 47 -9.63 -5.88 -2.25
CA GLY A 47 -10.15 -6.44 -1.01
C GLY A 47 -9.06 -6.68 0.00
N ILE A 48 -9.48 -6.96 1.23
CA ILE A 48 -8.59 -7.35 2.32
C ILE A 48 -9.22 -8.53 3.05
N GLU A 49 -8.43 -9.57 3.27
CA GLU A 49 -8.80 -10.71 4.09
C GLU A 49 -7.95 -10.70 5.36
N ALA A 50 -8.57 -10.61 6.53
CA ALA A 50 -7.86 -10.58 7.80
C ALA A 50 -8.30 -11.74 8.70
N LYS A 51 -7.31 -12.43 9.30
CA LYS A 51 -7.52 -13.50 10.27
C LYS A 51 -6.70 -13.19 11.52
N GLY A 52 -7.36 -12.55 12.49
CA GLY A 52 -6.66 -11.96 13.64
C GLY A 52 -5.98 -12.97 14.56
N ASP A 53 -6.59 -14.14 14.75
CA ASP A 53 -6.01 -15.23 15.56
C ASP A 53 -4.70 -15.78 14.99
N TYR A 54 -4.41 -15.51 13.71
CA TYR A 54 -3.21 -15.96 13.01
C TYR A 54 -2.26 -14.81 12.66
N GLU A 55 -2.51 -13.60 13.19
CA GLU A 55 -1.77 -12.38 12.85
C GLU A 55 -1.60 -12.19 11.33
N PHE A 56 -2.68 -12.46 10.57
CA PHE A 56 -2.63 -12.56 9.11
C PHE A 56 -3.54 -11.53 8.42
N VAL A 57 -3.01 -10.84 7.41
CA VAL A 57 -3.74 -9.97 6.48
C VAL A 57 -3.25 -10.26 5.05
N HIS A 58 -4.18 -10.49 4.14
CA HIS A 58 -3.93 -10.62 2.71
C HIS A 58 -4.63 -9.48 1.96
N PHE A 59 -3.86 -8.72 1.19
CA PHE A 59 -4.37 -7.66 0.34
C PHE A 59 -4.59 -8.21 -1.06
N LEU A 60 -5.85 -8.28 -1.49
CA LEU A 60 -6.21 -8.65 -2.84
C LEU A 60 -6.07 -7.40 -3.72
N TYR A 61 -5.24 -7.45 -4.75
CA TYR A 61 -5.00 -6.31 -5.63
C TYR A 61 -4.80 -6.72 -7.09
N ALA A 62 -4.84 -5.73 -7.97
CA ALA A 62 -4.38 -5.85 -9.35
C ALA A 62 -3.42 -4.72 -9.68
N GLN A 63 -2.44 -5.01 -10.52
CA GLN A 63 -1.70 -3.95 -11.21
C GLN A 63 -2.52 -3.48 -12.41
N ILE A 64 -2.70 -2.17 -12.54
CA ILE A 64 -3.40 -1.59 -13.68
C ILE A 64 -2.50 -0.57 -14.37
N LEU A 65 -2.62 -0.51 -15.69
CA LEU A 65 -1.97 0.47 -16.53
C LEU A 65 -3.03 1.40 -17.10
N LYS A 66 -2.77 2.70 -17.07
CA LYS A 66 -3.60 3.71 -17.72
C LYS A 66 -2.78 4.43 -18.78
N ASP A 67 -3.36 4.60 -19.95
CA ASP A 67 -2.78 5.42 -21.00
C ASP A 67 -2.58 6.86 -20.52
N LYS A 68 -1.40 7.42 -20.78
CA LYS A 68 -1.02 8.74 -20.29
C LYS A 68 -1.81 9.87 -20.97
N GLU A 69 -2.25 9.65 -22.20
CA GLU A 69 -2.94 10.66 -23.00
C GLU A 69 -4.46 10.60 -22.78
N THR A 70 -5.01 9.39 -22.79
CA THR A 70 -6.46 9.13 -22.77
C THR A 70 -7.00 8.77 -21.40
N GLY A 71 -6.15 8.30 -20.48
CA GLY A 71 -6.56 7.78 -19.18
C GLY A 71 -7.25 6.41 -19.21
N GLU A 72 -7.37 5.80 -20.39
CA GLU A 72 -8.01 4.50 -20.56
C GLU A 72 -7.21 3.37 -19.89
N VAL A 73 -7.92 2.44 -19.26
CA VAL A 73 -7.30 1.26 -18.63
C VAL A 73 -6.88 0.27 -19.71
N ILE A 74 -5.60 -0.09 -19.69
CA ILE A 74 -5.01 -1.05 -20.63
C ILE A 74 -4.92 -2.43 -19.97
N ASN A 75 -5.55 -3.41 -20.61
CA ASN A 75 -5.60 -4.79 -20.14
C ASN A 75 -4.36 -5.58 -20.58
N ILE A 76 -3.20 -5.23 -20.01
CA ILE A 76 -1.99 -6.06 -20.09
C ILE A 76 -1.90 -6.87 -18.80
N PRO A 77 -1.84 -8.21 -18.85
CA PRO A 77 -1.66 -9.02 -17.66
C PRO A 77 -0.28 -8.76 -17.07
N LEU A 78 -0.25 -8.10 -15.91
CA LEU A 78 0.96 -7.90 -15.13
C LEU A 78 1.02 -8.92 -13.98
N PRO A 79 2.21 -9.24 -13.46
CA PRO A 79 2.35 -10.12 -12.30
C PRO A 79 1.57 -9.59 -11.10
N THR A 80 1.11 -10.48 -10.22
CA THR A 80 0.47 -10.08 -8.97
C THR A 80 1.08 -10.90 -7.84
N PRO A 81 2.33 -10.61 -7.44
CA PRO A 81 2.95 -11.29 -6.31
C PRO A 81 2.11 -11.12 -5.03
N ASP A 82 2.13 -12.13 -4.16
CA ASP A 82 1.34 -12.15 -2.94
C ASP A 82 1.68 -10.96 -2.03
N TRP A 83 0.64 -10.23 -1.61
CA TRP A 83 0.74 -9.17 -0.64
C TRP A 83 0.15 -9.61 0.70
N VAL A 84 1.00 -10.25 1.50
CA VAL A 84 0.63 -10.83 2.79
C VAL A 84 1.42 -10.16 3.91
N VAL A 85 0.72 -9.80 4.99
CA VAL A 85 1.29 -9.43 6.28
C VAL A 85 0.95 -10.54 7.26
N ASN A 86 1.95 -11.25 7.74
CA ASN A 86 1.80 -12.32 8.73
C ASN A 86 2.63 -12.02 10.00
N GLY A 87 2.57 -12.90 11.01
CA GLY A 87 3.30 -12.74 12.27
C GLY A 87 4.84 -12.67 12.13
N GLU A 88 5.40 -13.12 11.01
CA GLU A 88 6.84 -13.05 10.71
C GLU A 88 7.22 -11.79 9.92
N THR A 89 6.22 -11.07 9.40
CA THR A 89 6.42 -9.85 8.62
C THR A 89 6.74 -8.69 9.57
N TRP A 90 7.78 -7.93 9.25
CA TRP A 90 8.17 -6.73 9.97
C TRP A 90 8.14 -5.52 9.03
N SER A 91 7.99 -4.33 9.63
CA SER A 91 8.05 -3.02 8.95
C SER A 91 8.90 -2.08 9.79
N TYR A 92 9.11 -0.86 9.30
CA TYR A 92 9.78 0.18 10.06
C TYR A 92 8.77 1.04 10.81
N PHE A 93 9.10 1.39 12.05
CA PHE A 93 8.36 2.38 12.80
C PHE A 93 8.49 3.74 12.11
N ARG A 94 7.36 4.39 11.86
CA ARG A 94 7.27 5.67 11.16
C ARG A 94 7.02 6.82 12.11
N GLY A 95 7.67 7.95 11.84
CA GLY A 95 7.46 9.22 12.52
C GLY A 95 6.16 9.91 12.11
N GLN A 96 5.95 11.13 12.62
CA GLN A 96 4.75 11.94 12.29
C GLN A 96 4.72 12.39 10.82
N ASP A 97 5.86 12.39 10.15
CA ASP A 97 6.03 12.67 8.72
C ASP A 97 5.74 11.43 7.83
N GLY A 98 5.47 10.27 8.44
CA GLY A 98 5.25 9.01 7.74
C GLY A 98 6.53 8.31 7.28
N GLU A 99 7.71 8.88 7.56
CA GLU A 99 8.99 8.29 7.19
C GLU A 99 9.57 7.40 8.32
N PRO A 100 10.35 6.35 7.99
CA PRO A 100 10.99 5.52 8.99
C PRO A 100 11.87 6.32 9.97
N VAL A 101 11.68 6.09 11.28
CA VAL A 101 12.52 6.71 12.30
C VAL A 101 13.90 6.07 12.30
N GLU A 102 14.93 6.89 12.12
CA GLU A 102 16.34 6.52 12.24
C GLU A 102 16.87 6.89 13.62
N LEU A 103 17.56 5.96 14.27
CA LEU A 103 18.17 6.13 15.58
C LEU A 103 19.66 5.79 15.52
N PRO A 104 20.50 6.41 16.36
CA PRO A 104 21.92 6.12 16.38
C PRO A 104 22.18 4.66 16.78
N ILE A 105 23.08 4.00 16.04
CA ILE A 105 23.59 2.68 16.40
C ILE A 105 24.48 2.84 17.63
N LYS A 106 24.33 1.95 18.63
CA LYS A 106 25.18 1.98 19.83
C LYS A 106 26.64 1.72 19.46
N ASP A 107 27.56 2.36 20.18
CA ASP A 107 29.00 2.27 19.91
C ASP A 107 29.53 0.83 19.87
N GLU A 108 28.98 -0.07 20.70
CA GLU A 108 29.34 -1.50 20.72
C GLU A 108 29.01 -2.26 19.41
N TYR A 109 28.09 -1.75 18.60
CA TYR A 109 27.71 -2.32 17.29
C TYR A 109 28.24 -1.49 16.10
N ARG A 110 28.88 -0.34 16.37
CA ARG A 110 29.67 0.39 15.38
C ARG A 110 30.98 -0.37 15.22
N GLN A 111 30.97 -1.47 14.47
CA GLN A 111 32.18 -2.26 14.23
C GLN A 111 33.33 -1.34 13.78
N ASN A 112 34.52 -1.62 14.31
CA ASN A 112 35.81 -0.98 14.00
C ASN A 112 36.13 -1.06 12.49
N ASN A 113 35.46 -0.27 11.67
CA ASN A 113 35.84 -0.11 10.27
C ASN A 113 36.87 1.02 10.21
N GLU A 114 38.13 0.63 10.40
CA GLU A 114 39.23 1.33 9.74
C GLU A 114 38.96 1.23 8.23
N GLU A 115 38.67 2.37 7.62
CA GLU A 115 38.33 2.57 6.20
C GLU A 115 36.86 2.30 5.81
N ASN A 116 36.15 3.43 5.60
CA ASN A 116 34.77 3.63 5.14
C ASN A 116 33.70 3.72 6.23
N GLU A 117 33.06 4.89 6.27
CA GLU A 117 32.03 5.34 7.21
C GLU A 117 30.97 4.25 7.48
N ALA A 118 31.12 3.53 8.58
CA ALA A 118 30.08 2.63 9.06
C ALA A 118 28.80 3.44 9.32
N PRO A 119 27.61 2.92 8.96
CA PRO A 119 26.36 3.64 9.18
C PRO A 119 26.23 4.00 10.67
N THR A 120 26.00 5.28 10.95
CA THR A 120 25.91 5.79 12.32
C THR A 120 24.49 5.68 12.88
N THR A 121 23.51 5.42 12.01
CA THR A 121 22.09 5.27 12.30
C THR A 121 21.51 3.99 11.68
N ASP A 122 20.43 3.47 12.27
CA ASP A 122 19.61 2.39 11.71
C ASP A 122 18.12 2.66 12.01
N LYS A 123 17.23 1.95 11.30
CA LYS A 123 15.78 2.10 11.37
C LYS A 123 15.15 1.15 12.37
N VAL A 124 14.16 1.65 13.11
CA VAL A 124 13.47 0.84 14.13
C VAL A 124 12.53 -0.17 13.47
N LYS A 125 12.79 -1.47 13.65
CA LYS A 125 11.91 -2.55 13.17
C LYS A 125 10.80 -2.85 14.16
N VAL A 126 9.60 -3.12 13.64
CA VAL A 126 8.41 -3.52 14.41
C VAL A 126 7.65 -4.64 13.72
N PRO A 127 6.97 -5.53 14.45
CA PRO A 127 6.11 -6.55 13.84
C PRO A 127 4.95 -5.89 13.09
N SER A 128 4.83 -6.15 11.78
CA SER A 128 3.91 -5.43 10.90
C SER A 128 2.46 -5.56 11.32
N TYR A 129 2.00 -6.78 11.60
CA TYR A 129 0.61 -7.03 11.97
C TYR A 129 0.21 -6.25 13.25
N ARG A 130 1.03 -6.35 14.30
CA ARG A 130 0.80 -5.64 15.56
C ARG A 130 0.94 -4.13 15.41
N TYR A 131 1.85 -3.68 14.54
CA TYR A 131 2.02 -2.27 14.27
C TYR A 131 0.81 -1.67 13.54
N MET A 132 0.21 -2.37 12.57
CA MET A 132 -1.08 -1.98 11.97
C MET A 132 -2.15 -1.79 13.04
N LEU A 133 -2.31 -2.75 13.95
CA LEU A 133 -3.28 -2.66 15.04
C LEU A 133 -3.01 -1.48 15.99
N TRP A 134 -1.74 -1.24 16.31
CA TRP A 134 -1.35 -0.12 17.16
C TRP A 134 -1.66 1.23 16.50
N LEU A 135 -1.37 1.37 15.20
CA LEU A 135 -1.70 2.56 14.41
C LEU A 135 -3.22 2.83 14.41
N MET A 136 -4.03 1.80 14.19
CA MET A 136 -5.48 1.93 14.24
C MET A 136 -5.99 2.34 15.62
N LYS A 137 -5.49 1.69 16.68
CA LYS A 137 -6.04 1.83 18.04
C LYS A 137 -5.55 3.08 18.78
N TYR A 138 -4.31 3.48 18.55
CA TYR A 138 -3.65 4.51 19.35
C TYR A 138 -3.23 5.74 18.54
N GLN A 139 -3.10 5.62 17.21
CA GLN A 139 -2.79 6.76 16.33
C GLN A 139 -3.98 7.20 15.48
N ASN A 140 -5.14 6.55 15.61
CA ASN A 140 -6.34 6.82 14.81
C ASN A 140 -6.07 6.77 13.30
N ALA A 141 -5.13 5.94 12.87
CA ALA A 141 -4.80 5.79 11.45
C ALA A 141 -6.04 5.34 10.68
N LYS A 142 -6.40 6.07 9.63
CA LYS A 142 -7.52 5.71 8.77
C LYS A 142 -7.16 4.52 7.92
N PHE A 143 -8.17 3.74 7.56
CA PHE A 143 -8.01 2.55 6.74
C PHE A 143 -7.22 2.79 5.43
N LEU A 144 -7.54 3.87 4.72
CA LEU A 144 -6.84 4.24 3.48
C LEU A 144 -5.38 4.65 3.72
N GLU A 145 -5.09 5.30 4.85
CA GLU A 145 -3.73 5.70 5.22
C GLU A 145 -2.86 4.44 5.49
N LEU A 146 -3.45 3.41 6.11
CA LEU A 146 -2.77 2.13 6.29
C LEU A 146 -2.48 1.47 4.94
N ILE A 147 -3.46 1.37 4.06
CA ILE A 147 -3.25 0.80 2.72
C ILE A 147 -2.13 1.55 1.99
N GLN A 148 -2.16 2.88 1.98
CA GLN A 148 -1.15 3.72 1.35
C GLN A 148 0.26 3.47 1.88
N ASN A 149 0.43 3.48 3.20
CA ASN A 149 1.74 3.33 3.82
C ASN A 149 2.33 1.92 3.59
N TYR A 150 1.51 0.89 3.72
CA TYR A 150 1.96 -0.49 3.49
C TYR A 150 2.17 -0.83 2.02
N THR A 151 1.48 -0.13 1.09
CA THR A 151 1.72 -0.29 -0.36
C THR A 151 3.12 0.12 -0.74
N LYS A 152 3.66 1.22 -0.19
CA LYS A 152 5.02 1.66 -0.50
C LYS A 152 6.06 0.60 -0.11
N ASP A 153 5.93 0.05 1.10
CA ASP A 153 6.83 -1.00 1.57
C ASP A 153 6.69 -2.28 0.74
N PHE A 154 5.46 -2.67 0.42
CA PHE A 154 5.18 -3.81 -0.44
C PHE A 154 5.80 -3.65 -1.83
N VAL A 155 5.56 -2.53 -2.50
CA VAL A 155 6.10 -2.24 -3.83
C VAL A 155 7.61 -2.28 -3.82
N ARG A 156 8.26 -1.66 -2.82
CA ARG A 156 9.71 -1.70 -2.66
C ARG A 156 10.23 -3.13 -2.46
N ALA A 157 9.57 -3.92 -1.63
CA ALA A 157 9.98 -5.29 -1.34
C ALA A 157 9.78 -6.25 -2.52
N LYS A 158 8.81 -5.95 -3.40
CA LYS A 158 8.38 -6.82 -4.49
C LYS A 158 8.63 -6.23 -5.88
N ILE A 159 9.43 -5.17 -6.00
CA ILE A 159 9.57 -4.40 -7.24
C ILE A 159 10.02 -5.26 -8.43
N GLU A 160 10.96 -6.18 -8.21
CA GLU A 160 11.45 -7.10 -9.24
C GLU A 160 10.33 -8.04 -9.74
N GLU A 161 9.56 -8.62 -8.83
CA GLU A 161 8.42 -9.49 -9.17
C GLU A 161 7.30 -8.70 -9.85
N LEU A 162 7.01 -7.50 -9.35
CA LEU A 162 6.01 -6.60 -9.93
C LEU A 162 6.38 -6.21 -11.36
N ASN A 163 7.68 -6.11 -11.68
CA ASN A 163 8.22 -5.75 -13.00
C ASN A 163 8.48 -6.95 -13.92
N ALA A 164 8.18 -8.18 -13.47
CA ALA A 164 8.48 -9.39 -14.21
C ALA A 164 7.49 -9.61 -15.37
N LEU A 165 7.71 -8.90 -16.47
CA LEU A 165 6.97 -9.07 -17.74
C LEU A 165 7.61 -10.15 -18.62
#